data_AF-A0A0H2SH87-F1
#
_entry.id   AF-A0A0H2SH87-F1
#
_cell.length_a   1.000
_cell.length_b   1.000
_cell.length_c   1.000
_cell.angle_alpha   90.00
_cell.angle_beta   90.00
_cell.angle_gamma   90.00
#
_symmetry.space_group_name_H-M   'P 1'
#
loop_
_entity.id
_entity.type
_entity.pdbx_description
1 polymer ?
#
loop_
_entity_poly.entity_id
_entity_poly.type
_entity_poly.pdbx_seq_one_letter_code
_entity_poly.pdbx_strand_id
1 'polypeptide(L)' 'MWANIFFFLGVIFTLNGIYLFNSSVKETRKGYMKNEDKIRKNDKHALISLGIGIIFFIITSLF' A
#
# COMPACT_ATOMS: atom_id res chain seq x y z
N MET A 1 -4.80 -22.89 8.40
CA MET A 1 -5.64 -22.39 7.27
C MET A 1 -5.89 -20.90 7.37
N TRP A 2 -6.34 -20.38 8.52
CA TRP A 2 -6.53 -18.94 8.77
C TRP A 2 -5.25 -18.10 8.63
N ALA A 3 -4.12 -18.58 9.15
CA ALA A 3 -2.82 -17.92 8.97
C ALA A 3 -2.47 -17.67 7.48
N ASN A 4 -2.73 -18.66 6.61
CA ASN A 4 -2.50 -18.50 5.17
C ASN A 4 -3.38 -17.40 4.56
N ILE A 5 -4.65 -17.30 4.99
CA ILE A 5 -5.58 -16.27 4.51
C ILE A 5 -5.08 -14.87 4.91
N PHE A 6 -4.69 -14.69 6.18
CA PHE A 6 -4.14 -13.42 6.65
C PHE A 6 -2.81 -13.06 6.00
N PHE A 7 -1.96 -14.06 5.75
CA PHE A 7 -0.70 -13.88 5.02
C PHE A 7 -0.93 -13.36 3.60
N PHE A 8 -1.81 -14.01 2.83
CA PHE A 8 -2.11 -13.59 1.46
C PHE A 8 -2.78 -12.22 1.40
N LEU A 9 -3.67 -11.91 2.35
CA LEU A 9 -4.25 -10.57 2.48
C LEU A 9 -3.15 -9.53 2.76
N GLY A 10 -2.23 -9.81 3.68
CA GLY A 10 -1.09 -8.94 3.98
C GLY A 10 -0.23 -8.65 2.75
N VAL A 11 0.06 -9.67 1.94
CA VAL A 11 0.80 -9.54 0.67
C VAL A 11 0.05 -8.66 -0.33
N ILE A 12 -1.26 -8.88 -0.53
CA ILE A 12 -2.07 -8.10 -1.48
C ILE A 12 -2.08 -6.61 -1.09
N PHE A 13 -2.32 -6.30 0.18
CA PHE A 13 -2.34 -4.92 0.67
C PHE A 13 -0.97 -4.24 0.57
N THR A 14 0.11 -5.00 0.80
CA THR A 14 1.48 -4.50 0.65
C THR A 14 1.80 -4.18 -0.82
N LEU A 15 1.47 -5.09 -1.74
CA LEU A 15 1.66 -4.90 -3.18
C LEU A 15 0.85 -3.72 -3.71
N ASN A 16 -0.40 -3.56 -3.26
CA ASN A 16 -1.23 -2.43 -3.63
C ASN A 16 -0.65 -1.09 -3.13
N GLY A 17 -0.13 -1.07 -1.91
CA GLY A 17 0.58 0.10 -1.38
C GLY A 17 1.81 0.47 -2.21
N ILE A 18 2.64 -0.51 -2.57
CA ILE A 18 3.81 -0.31 -3.44
C ILE A 18 3.39 0.21 -4.82
N TYR A 19 2.34 -0.34 -5.41
CA TYR A 19 1.83 0.08 -6.72
C TYR A 19 1.40 1.56 -6.72
N LEU A 20 0.63 1.96 -5.71
CA LEU A 20 0.17 3.35 -5.55
C LEU A 20 1.34 4.32 -5.37
N PHE A 21 2.34 3.95 -4.55
CA PHE A 21 3.57 4.74 -4.40
C PHE A 21 4.35 4.87 -5.70
N ASN A 22 4.48 3.78 -6.45
CA ASN A 22 5.25 3.79 -7.69
C ASN A 22 4.56 4.66 -8.77
N SER A 23 3.23 4.66 -8.81
CA SER A 23 2.44 5.57 -9.66
C SER A 23 2.65 7.03 -9.27
N SER A 24 2.60 7.32 -7.97
CA SER A 24 2.84 8.65 -7.42
C SER A 24 4.24 9.17 -7.78
N VAL A 25 5.29 8.39 -7.52
CA VAL A 25 6.68 8.72 -7.88
C VAL A 25 6.84 8.95 -9.38
N LYS A 26 6.18 8.15 -10.22
CA LYS A 26 6.23 8.30 -11.69
C LYS A 26 5.56 9.59 -12.16
N GLU A 27 4.47 10.03 -11.52
CA GLU A 27 3.83 11.31 -11.80
C GLU A 27 4.70 12.50 -11.34
N THR A 28 5.27 12.43 -10.14
CA THR A 28 6.18 13.45 -9.60
C THR A 28 7.42 13.61 -10.49
N ARG A 29 8.03 12.51 -10.94
CA ARG A 29 9.25 12.52 -11.76
C ARG A 29 9.05 13.09 -13.16
N LYS A 30 7.82 13.07 -13.67
CA LYS A 30 7.47 13.67 -14.97
C LYS A 30 7.18 15.18 -14.86
N GLY A 31 7.34 15.80 -13.69
CA GLY A 31 7.10 17.22 -13.48
C GLY A 31 5.62 17.61 -13.52
N TYR A 32 4.70 16.64 -13.51
CA TYR A 32 3.26 16.90 -13.45
C TYR A 32 2.85 17.21 -12.00
N MET A 33 3.34 18.32 -11.45
CA MET A 33 2.81 18.88 -10.18
C MET A 33 1.36 19.37 -10.33
N LYS A 34 0.81 19.33 -11.56
CA LYS A 34 -0.57 19.71 -11.89
C LYS A 34 -1.64 18.89 -11.14
N ASN A 35 -1.28 17.75 -10.53
CA ASN A 35 -2.17 16.87 -9.78
C ASN A 35 -1.66 16.55 -8.36
N GLU A 36 -0.95 17.48 -7.71
CA GLU A 36 -0.42 17.30 -6.34
C GLU A 36 -1.45 16.75 -5.33
N ASP A 37 -2.69 17.24 -5.36
CA ASP A 37 -3.75 16.74 -4.47
C ASP A 37 -4.09 15.25 -4.72
N LYS A 38 -3.99 14.81 -5.97
CA LYS A 38 -4.28 13.43 -6.38
C LYS A 38 -3.14 12.50 -5.96
N ILE A 39 -1.89 12.95 -6.12
CA ILE A 39 -0.66 12.28 -5.68
C ILE A 39 -0.69 12.10 -4.16
N ARG A 40 -0.96 13.18 -3.42
CA ARG A 40 -1.03 13.19 -1.96
C ARG A 40 -2.15 12.28 -1.42
N LYS A 41 -3.29 12.20 -2.11
CA LYS A 41 -4.37 11.26 -1.77
C LYS A 41 -3.93 9.81 -2.01
N ASN A 42 -3.27 9.52 -3.14
CA ASN A 42 -2.74 8.19 -3.43
C ASN A 42 -1.68 7.75 -2.43
N ASP A 43 -0.75 8.63 -2.04
CA ASP A 43 0.28 8.33 -1.04
C ASP A 43 -0.35 8.03 0.33
N LYS A 44 -1.40 8.76 0.71
CA LYS A 44 -2.14 8.49 1.95
C LYS A 44 -2.80 7.12 1.90
N HIS A 45 -3.43 6.75 0.78
CA HIS A 45 -3.99 5.41 0.60
C HIS A 45 -2.91 4.32 0.58
N ALA A 46 -1.75 4.60 -0.02
CA ALA A 46 -0.62 3.68 -0.06
C ALA A 46 -0.06 3.39 1.35
N LEU A 47 0.09 4.43 2.18
CA LEU A 47 0.47 4.31 3.59
C LEU A 47 -0.54 3.50 4.41
N ILE A 48 -1.84 3.78 4.24
CA ILE A 48 -2.90 3.02 4.91
C ILE A 48 -2.86 1.55 4.48
N SER A 49 -2.69 1.28 3.18
CA SER A 49 -2.60 -0.08 2.63
C SER A 49 -1.40 -0.83 3.19
N LEU A 50 -0.24 -0.18 3.28
CA LEU A 50 0.96 -0.75 3.91
C LEU A 50 0.74 -1.02 5.40
N GLY A 51 0.13 -0.08 6.13
CA GLY A 51 -0.19 -0.24 7.55
C GLY A 51 -1.12 -1.43 7.80
N ILE A 52 -2.17 -1.58 6.99
CA ILE A 52 -3.09 -2.73 7.05
C ILE A 52 -2.35 -4.04 6.72
N GLY A 53 -1.46 -4.03 5.72
CA GLY A 53 -0.63 -5.18 5.38
C GLY A 53 0.24 -5.65 6.55
N ILE A 54 0.91 -4.70 7.23
CA ILE A 54 1.72 -4.98 8.43
C ILE A 54 0.87 -5.57 9.56
N ILE A 55 -0.32 -5.00 9.81
CA ILE A 55 -1.25 -5.54 10.81
C ILE A 55 -1.64 -6.98 10.49
N PHE A 56 -1.94 -7.29 9.23
CA PHE A 56 -2.26 -8.66 8.82
C PHE A 56 -1.08 -9.62 9.00
N PHE A 57 0.17 -9.19 8.79
CA PHE A 57 1.34 -10.02 9.09
C PHE A 57 1.52 -10.25 10.59
N ILE A 58 1.26 -9.24 11.44
CA ILE A 58 1.29 -9.41 12.89
C ILE A 58 0.21 -10.40 13.32
N ILE A 59 -1.02 -10.26 12.82
CA ILE A 59 -2.11 -11.19 13.10
C ILE A 59 -1.74 -12.61 12.63
N THR A 60 -1.15 -12.74 11.43
CA THR A 60 -0.67 -14.02 10.91
C THR A 60 0.33 -14.67 11.87
N SER A 61 1.24 -13.89 12.47
CA SER A 61 2.25 -14.43 13.40
C SER A 61 1.69 -14.92 14.74
N LEU A 62 0.43 -14.59 15.06
CA LEU A 62 -0.26 -15.01 16.29
C LEU A 62 -1.03 -16.33 16.13
N PHE A 63 -1.11 -16.89 14.92
CA PHE A 63 -1.84 -18.12 14.57
C PHE A 63 -0.93 -19.18 13.96
#